data_AF-X1KEH5-F1
#
_entry.id   AF-X1KEH5-F1
#
_cell.length_a   1.000
_cell.length_b   1.000
_cell.length_c   1.000
_cell.angle_alpha   90.00
_cell.angle_beta   90.00
_cell.angle_gamma   90.00
#
_symmetry.space_group_name_H-M   'P 1'
#
loop_
_entity.id
_entity.type
_entity.pdbx_description
1 polymer ?
#
loop_
_entity_poly.entity_id
_entity_poly.type
_entity_poly.pdbx_seq_one_letter_code
_entity_poly.pdbx_strand_id
1 'polypeptide(L)'
;ELGIPNEDIWIDPILTPVSVEINQVKACFEFMSMLGDIAPECKSTIGLSNISNGTPHHLRPYLNRTCMIMLMKYGLYSAIVDAFDSELVRIARGEKPELVDLVYRVMDGEKPDLSSLSEEEVMRGA
;
A
#
# COMPACT_ATOMS: atom_id res chain seq x y z
N GLU A 1 10.24 15.53 26.76
CA GLU A 1 9.32 15.45 25.60
C GLU A 1 8.76 16.83 25.29
N LEU A 2 8.38 17.09 24.04
CA LEU A 2 7.88 18.40 23.58
C LEU A 2 6.37 18.63 23.83
N GLY A 3 5.68 17.66 24.44
CA GLY A 3 4.24 17.75 24.74
C GLY A 3 3.32 17.64 23.52
N ILE A 4 3.79 17.06 22.43
CA ILE A 4 3.00 16.81 21.21
C ILE A 4 2.20 15.51 21.40
N PRO A 5 0.86 15.53 21.29
CA PRO A 5 0.04 14.33 21.33
C PRO A 5 0.40 13.35 20.20
N ASN A 6 0.33 12.05 20.46
CA ASN A 6 0.66 11.03 19.45
C ASN A 6 -0.26 11.12 18.22
N GLU A 7 -1.54 11.47 18.41
CA GLU A 7 -2.49 11.65 17.28
C GLU A 7 -2.09 12.76 16.30
N ASP A 8 -1.21 13.68 16.71
CA ASP A 8 -0.69 14.77 15.88
C ASP A 8 0.62 14.40 15.18
N ILE A 9 1.15 13.19 15.41
CA ILE A 9 2.38 12.69 14.83
C ILE A 9 2.06 11.81 13.62
N TRP A 10 2.74 12.11 12.51
CA TRP A 10 2.65 11.37 11.26
C TRP A 10 4.00 10.70 11.01
N ILE A 11 4.01 9.37 10.95
CA ILE A 11 5.19 8.55 10.74
C ILE A 11 5.22 8.11 9.27
N ASP A 12 6.28 8.47 8.56
CA ASP A 12 6.57 8.00 7.20
C ASP A 12 7.74 7.00 7.25
N PRO A 13 7.53 5.71 6.92
CA PRO A 13 8.58 4.69 6.91
C PRO A 13 9.54 4.82 5.71
N ILE A 14 9.36 5.81 4.84
CA ILE A 14 10.18 6.09 3.66
C ILE A 14 10.14 4.92 2.67
N LEU A 15 9.02 4.81 1.96
CA LEU A 15 8.85 3.82 0.89
C LEU A 15 9.89 4.03 -0.21
N THR A 16 10.60 2.96 -0.58
CA THR A 16 11.67 2.97 -1.59
C THR A 16 11.23 2.34 -2.92
N PRO A 17 11.92 2.60 -4.04
CA PRO A 17 11.58 2.00 -5.31
C PRO A 17 11.82 0.49 -5.35
N VAL A 18 10.82 -0.26 -5.79
CA VAL A 18 10.89 -1.72 -5.94
C VAL A 18 11.95 -2.17 -6.94
N SER A 19 12.26 -1.30 -7.91
CA SER A 19 13.24 -1.55 -8.96
C SER A 19 14.70 -1.50 -8.49
N VAL A 20 14.95 -0.91 -7.31
CA VAL A 20 16.31 -0.65 -6.81
C VAL A 20 16.62 -1.51 -5.59
N GLU A 21 15.79 -1.49 -4.56
CA GLU A 21 16.11 -2.12 -3.27
C GLU A 21 14.89 -2.80 -2.63
N ILE A 22 14.60 -4.03 -3.07
CA ILE A 22 13.46 -4.81 -2.59
C ILE A 22 13.51 -5.10 -1.08
N ASN A 23 14.70 -5.17 -0.48
CA ASN A 23 14.83 -5.45 0.96
C ASN A 23 14.35 -4.28 1.81
N GLN A 24 14.53 -3.04 1.34
CA GLN A 24 14.01 -1.85 2.02
C GLN A 24 12.48 -1.79 1.92
N VAL A 25 11.90 -2.21 0.79
CA VAL A 25 10.44 -2.37 0.67
C VAL A 25 9.93 -3.39 1.69
N LYS A 26 10.59 -4.55 1.83
CA LYS A 26 10.21 -5.55 2.84
C LYS A 26 10.33 -5.03 4.27
N ALA A 27 11.41 -4.34 4.60
CA ALA A 27 11.61 -3.72 5.91
C ALA A 27 10.54 -2.66 6.22
N CYS A 28 10.14 -1.86 5.22
CA CYS A 28 9.03 -0.91 5.34
C CYS A 28 7.71 -1.62 5.68
N PHE A 29 7.42 -2.77 5.05
CA PHE A 29 6.21 -3.55 5.32
C PHE A 29 6.23 -4.18 6.72
N GLU A 30 7.37 -4.73 7.13
CA GLU A 30 7.57 -5.25 8.49
C GLU A 30 7.37 -4.15 9.54
N PHE A 31 7.99 -2.98 9.34
CA PHE A 31 7.80 -1.82 10.22
C PHE A 31 6.33 -1.41 10.32
N MET A 32 5.63 -1.32 9.19
CA MET A 32 4.21 -0.98 9.17
C MET A 32 3.37 -2.01 9.94
N SER A 33 3.70 -3.30 9.85
CA SER A 33 2.99 -4.35 10.61
C SER A 33 3.14 -4.24 12.13
N MET A 34 4.18 -3.56 12.61
CA MET A 34 4.48 -3.36 14.03
C MET A 34 4.18 -1.94 14.52
N LEU A 35 3.85 -1.01 13.62
CA LEU A 35 3.79 0.42 13.94
C LEU A 35 2.79 0.74 15.06
N GLY A 36 1.62 0.11 15.05
CA GLY A 36 0.60 0.30 16.07
C GLY A 36 1.06 -0.12 17.47
N ASP A 37 1.96 -1.10 17.58
CA ASP A 37 2.52 -1.56 18.86
C ASP A 37 3.68 -0.66 19.32
N ILE A 38 4.49 -0.17 18.38
CA ILE A 38 5.67 0.66 18.67
C ILE A 38 5.29 2.11 18.98
N ALA A 39 4.32 2.65 18.25
CA ALA A 39 3.88 4.04 18.36
C ALA A 39 2.34 4.11 18.35
N PRO A 40 1.68 3.71 19.45
CA PRO A 40 0.22 3.77 19.56
C PRO A 40 -0.30 5.19 19.29
N GLU A 41 -1.46 5.28 18.64
CA GLU A 41 -2.18 6.52 18.29
C GLU A 41 -1.49 7.42 17.25
N CYS A 42 -0.23 7.18 16.92
CA CYS A 42 0.42 7.85 15.80
C CYS A 42 -0.23 7.47 14.47
N LYS A 43 -0.31 8.44 13.56
CA LYS A 43 -0.80 8.24 12.19
C LYS A 43 0.35 7.80 11.30
N SER A 44 0.05 7.01 10.27
CA SER A 44 1.00 6.63 9.23
C SER A 44 0.74 7.36 7.92
N THR A 45 1.80 7.67 7.18
CA THR A 45 1.71 8.22 5.82
C THR A 45 2.84 7.71 4.95
N ILE A 46 2.67 7.73 3.63
CA ILE A 46 3.71 7.37 2.67
C ILE A 46 3.62 8.21 1.39
N GLY A 47 4.78 8.48 0.78
CA GLY A 47 4.85 8.89 -0.63
C GLY A 47 4.68 7.69 -1.57
N LEU A 48 3.45 7.41 -2.02
CA LEU A 48 3.14 6.16 -2.72
C LEU A 48 3.87 6.01 -4.06
N SER A 49 4.06 7.10 -4.82
CA SER A 49 4.72 7.06 -6.12
C SER A 49 6.16 6.54 -6.08
N ASN A 50 6.80 6.52 -4.90
CA ASN A 50 8.16 6.04 -4.74
C ASN A 50 8.30 4.57 -5.11
N ILE A 51 7.32 3.72 -4.79
CA ILE A 51 7.40 2.28 -5.04
C ILE A 51 7.64 1.95 -6.51
N SER A 52 7.04 2.74 -7.40
CA SER A 52 7.09 2.52 -8.85
C SER A 52 8.15 3.37 -9.57
N ASN A 53 8.98 4.12 -8.86
CA ASN A 53 10.05 4.88 -9.49
C ASN A 53 11.03 3.94 -10.24
N GLY A 54 11.46 4.36 -11.43
CA GLY A 54 12.34 3.56 -12.29
C GLY A 54 11.65 2.40 -13.02
N THR A 55 10.36 2.17 -12.81
CA THR A 55 9.60 1.13 -13.53
C THR A 55 8.96 1.68 -14.83
N PRO A 56 8.63 0.82 -15.81
CA PRO A 56 7.90 1.25 -17.01
C PRO A 56 6.61 1.99 -16.67
N HIS A 57 6.35 3.10 -17.36
CA HIS A 57 5.24 4.01 -17.03
C HIS A 57 3.87 3.30 -16.97
N HIS A 58 3.63 2.35 -17.87
CA HIS A 58 2.38 1.60 -17.93
C HIS A 58 2.18 0.63 -16.75
N LEU A 59 3.23 0.29 -16.00
CA LEU A 59 3.15 -0.59 -14.82
C LEU A 59 2.95 0.18 -13.52
N ARG A 60 3.30 1.48 -13.50
CA ARG A 60 3.26 2.31 -12.29
C ARG A 60 1.91 2.32 -11.58
N PRO A 61 0.76 2.48 -12.27
CA PRO A 61 -0.53 2.50 -11.60
C PRO A 61 -0.84 1.17 -10.89
N TYR A 62 -0.48 0.03 -11.49
CA TYR A 62 -0.67 -1.28 -10.86
C TYR A 62 0.16 -1.42 -9.60
N LEU A 63 1.46 -1.09 -9.68
CA LEU A 63 2.37 -1.14 -8.52
C LEU A 63 1.91 -0.22 -7.39
N ASN A 64 1.54 1.03 -7.70
CA ASN A 64 1.09 2.00 -6.71
C ASN A 64 -0.18 1.51 -6.00
N ARG A 65 -1.22 1.14 -6.76
CA ARG A 65 -2.52 0.73 -6.21
C ARG A 65 -2.41 -0.56 -5.39
N THR A 66 -1.68 -1.56 -5.89
CA THR A 66 -1.48 -2.82 -5.15
C THR A 66 -0.68 -2.56 -3.87
N CYS A 67 0.40 -1.78 -3.92
CA CYS A 67 1.17 -1.42 -2.73
C CYS A 67 0.32 -0.67 -1.68
N MET A 68 -0.52 0.27 -2.12
CA MET A 68 -1.46 0.98 -1.23
C MET A 68 -2.39 0.00 -0.52
N ILE A 69 -3.03 -0.91 -1.27
CA ILE A 69 -3.91 -1.92 -0.69
C ILE A 69 -3.15 -2.77 0.33
N MET A 70 -1.98 -3.29 -0.02
CA MET A 70 -1.21 -4.13 0.91
C MET A 70 -0.87 -3.39 2.22
N LEU A 71 -0.51 -2.11 2.15
CA LEU A 71 -0.22 -1.28 3.32
C LEU A 71 -1.46 -0.95 4.13
N MET A 72 -2.64 -0.83 3.51
CA MET A 72 -3.91 -0.70 4.24
C MET A 72 -4.15 -1.90 5.16
N LYS A 73 -3.69 -3.11 4.80
CA LYS A 73 -3.79 -4.31 5.66
C LYS A 73 -3.06 -4.12 6.99
N TYR A 74 -2.00 -3.31 6.99
CA TYR A 74 -1.18 -2.98 8.17
C TYR A 74 -1.54 -1.64 8.80
N GLY A 75 -2.74 -1.10 8.54
CA GLY A 75 -3.22 0.11 9.21
C GLY A 75 -2.62 1.41 8.65
N LEU A 76 -2.32 1.47 7.35
CA LEU A 76 -1.97 2.73 6.70
C LEU A 76 -3.11 3.77 6.87
N TYR A 77 -2.80 4.91 7.50
CA TYR A 77 -3.77 5.97 7.76
C TYR A 77 -3.95 6.90 6.55
N SER A 78 -2.87 7.20 5.82
CA SER A 78 -2.90 8.10 4.67
C SER A 78 -1.81 7.79 3.65
N ALA A 79 -1.96 8.30 2.43
CA ALA A 79 -0.93 8.25 1.40
C ALA A 79 -0.94 9.53 0.58
N ILE A 80 0.24 10.00 0.17
CA ILE A 80 0.42 11.03 -0.85
C ILE A 80 0.44 10.32 -2.20
N VAL A 81 -0.55 10.63 -3.04
CA VAL A 81 -0.88 9.85 -4.24
C VAL A 81 -1.07 10.74 -5.47
N ASP A 82 -1.07 10.11 -6.65
CA ASP A 82 -1.52 10.77 -7.88
C ASP A 82 -3.05 10.89 -7.88
N ALA A 83 -3.55 12.11 -7.72
CA ALA A 83 -4.99 12.37 -7.69
C ALA A 83 -5.69 12.18 -9.05
N PHE A 84 -4.93 12.08 -10.16
CA PHE A 84 -5.49 11.78 -11.49
C PHE A 84 -5.65 10.28 -11.74
N ASP A 85 -5.10 9.43 -10.88
CA ASP A 85 -5.38 8.01 -10.87
C ASP A 85 -6.77 7.75 -10.26
N SER A 86 -7.79 7.82 -11.10
CA SER A 86 -9.19 7.68 -10.69
C SER A 86 -9.49 6.36 -9.98
N GLU A 87 -8.85 5.27 -10.38
CA GLU A 87 -9.05 3.96 -9.77
C GLU A 87 -8.41 3.89 -8.39
N LEU A 88 -7.20 4.45 -8.22
CA LEU A 88 -6.57 4.59 -6.92
C LEU A 88 -7.47 5.38 -5.97
N VAL A 89 -8.02 6.50 -6.42
CA VAL A 89 -8.94 7.32 -5.62
C VAL A 89 -10.19 6.52 -5.21
N ARG A 90 -10.74 5.71 -6.12
CA ARG A 90 -11.90 4.83 -5.82
C ARG A 90 -11.56 3.75 -4.80
N ILE A 91 -10.38 3.13 -4.88
CA ILE A 91 -9.89 2.19 -3.86
C ILE A 91 -9.78 2.90 -2.51
N ALA A 92 -9.15 4.07 -2.45
CA ALA A 92 -9.00 4.84 -1.21
C ALA A 92 -10.34 5.28 -0.59
N ARG A 93 -11.40 5.42 -1.40
CA ARG A 93 -12.77 5.72 -0.95
C ARG A 93 -13.59 4.50 -0.55
N GLY A 94 -13.02 3.29 -0.66
CA GLY A 94 -13.72 2.05 -0.35
C GLY A 94 -14.72 1.61 -1.43
N GLU A 95 -14.59 2.12 -2.66
CA GLU A 95 -15.50 1.80 -3.78
C GLU A 95 -15.08 0.55 -4.57
N LYS A 96 -13.99 -0.11 -4.15
CA LYS A 96 -13.39 -1.29 -4.77
C LYS A 96 -13.06 -2.40 -3.75
N PRO A 97 -14.01 -2.80 -2.89
CA PRO A 97 -13.76 -3.81 -1.85
C PRO A 97 -13.31 -5.15 -2.42
N GLU A 98 -13.78 -5.53 -3.61
CA GLU A 98 -13.41 -6.77 -4.30
C GLU A 98 -11.90 -6.87 -4.58
N LEU A 99 -11.27 -5.75 -4.95
CA LEU A 99 -9.83 -5.69 -5.18
C LEU A 99 -9.05 -5.76 -3.87
N VAL A 100 -9.56 -5.08 -2.83
CA VAL A 100 -8.93 -5.09 -1.50
C VAL A 100 -8.94 -6.51 -0.94
N ASP A 101 -10.08 -7.17 -0.99
CA ASP A 101 -10.26 -8.55 -0.52
C ASP A 101 -9.38 -9.53 -1.30
N LEU A 102 -9.29 -9.38 -2.63
CA LEU A 102 -8.40 -10.21 -3.44
C LEU A 102 -6.94 -10.10 -3.00
N VAL A 103 -6.41 -8.88 -2.91
CA VAL A 103 -5.01 -8.66 -2.51
C VAL A 103 -4.78 -9.18 -1.09
N TYR A 104 -5.73 -8.99 -0.16
CA TYR A 104 -5.59 -9.50 1.20
C TYR A 104 -5.54 -11.02 1.27
N ARG A 105 -6.37 -11.72 0.49
CA ARG A 105 -6.35 -13.18 0.40
C ARG A 105 -5.03 -13.70 -0.17
N VAL A 106 -4.51 -13.03 -1.22
CA VAL A 106 -3.20 -13.36 -1.79
C VAL A 106 -2.07 -13.15 -0.76
N MET A 107 -2.11 -12.06 0.00
CA MET A 107 -1.15 -11.81 1.09
C MET A 107 -1.21 -12.88 2.19
N ASP A 108 -2.40 -13.44 2.46
CA ASP A 108 -2.61 -14.52 3.43
C ASP A 108 -2.22 -15.91 2.88
N GLY A 109 -1.66 -15.96 1.67
CA GLY A 109 -1.13 -17.18 1.06
C GLY A 109 -2.13 -17.92 0.16
N GLU A 110 -3.32 -17.35 -0.09
CA GLU A 110 -4.24 -17.90 -1.07
C GLU A 110 -3.66 -17.79 -2.48
N LYS A 111 -3.83 -18.84 -3.30
CA LYS A 111 -3.51 -18.83 -4.72
C LYS A 111 -4.81 -18.83 -5.51
N PRO A 112 -5.31 -17.67 -5.96
CA PRO A 112 -6.58 -17.60 -6.66
C PRO A 112 -6.48 -18.29 -8.03
N ASP A 113 -7.57 -18.93 -8.44
CA ASP A 113 -7.69 -19.45 -9.81
C ASP A 113 -7.86 -18.28 -10.77
N LEU A 114 -6.81 -18.01 -11.57
CA LEU A 114 -6.78 -16.92 -12.54
C LEU A 114 -7.93 -16.99 -13.55
N SER A 115 -8.47 -18.18 -13.84
CA SER A 115 -9.60 -18.34 -14.76
C SER A 115 -10.94 -17.86 -14.18
N SER A 116 -11.02 -17.72 -12.86
CA SER A 116 -12.20 -17.23 -12.13
C SER A 116 -12.21 -15.72 -11.90
N LEU A 117 -11.10 -15.04 -12.22
CA LEU A 117 -10.90 -13.62 -11.98
C LEU A 117 -11.21 -12.79 -13.24
N SER A 118 -11.72 -11.58 -13.04
CA SER A 118 -11.77 -10.56 -14.09
C SER A 118 -10.35 -10.10 -14.49
N GLU A 119 -10.21 -9.48 -15.67
CA GLU A 119 -8.92 -8.95 -16.14
C GLU A 119 -8.32 -7.93 -15.14
N GLU A 120 -9.18 -7.12 -14.52
CA GLU A 120 -8.80 -6.15 -13.48
C GLU A 120 -8.21 -6.87 -12.25
N GLU A 121 -8.83 -7.96 -11.81
CA GLU A 121 -8.39 -8.78 -10.68
C GLU A 121 -7.10 -9.57 -11.00
N VAL A 122 -6.95 -10.09 -12.22
CA VAL A 122 -5.72 -10.79 -12.66
C VAL A 122 -4.52 -9.86 -12.59
N MET A 123 -4.67 -8.61 -13.03
CA MET A 123 -3.59 -7.60 -12.97
C MET A 123 -3.24 -7.15 -11.54
N ARG A 124 -4.01 -7.58 -10.53
CA ARG A 124 -3.85 -7.21 -9.11
C ARG A 124 -3.43 -8.37 -8.21
N GLY A 125 -3.82 -9.60 -8.56
CA GLY A 125 -3.56 -10.82 -7.78
C GLY A 125 -2.28 -11.57 -8.16
N ALA A 126 -1.59 -11.18 -9.24
CA ALA A 126 -0.29 -11.70 -9.66
C ALA A 126 0.86 -10.78 -9.24
#